data_AF-A0A2R4SWM7-F1
#
_entry.id   AF-A0A2R4SWM7-F1
#
_cell.length_a   1.000
_cell.length_b   1.000
_cell.length_c   1.000
_cell.angle_alpha   90.00
_cell.angle_beta   90.00
_cell.angle_gamma   90.00
#
_symmetry.space_group_name_H-M   'P 1'
#
loop_
_entity.id
_entity.type
_entity.pdbx_description
1 polymer ?
#
loop_
_entity_poly.entity_id
_entity_poly.type
_entity_poly.pdbx_seq_one_letter_code
_entity_poly.pdbx_strand_id
1 'polypeptide(L)'
;MHTWQVSALPSAPQPSEIDTYRFPGARDIDEHAPCPPADTSDDYLLPSPDPNQRLPFALPAADKRRLDVHAALTTTGIPPLPGDLDAIKALCTLDDRTLTTVLRWITSY
;
A
#
# COMPACT_ATOMS: atom_id res chain seq x y z
N MET A 1 -6.76 5.02 51.93
CA MET A 1 -5.91 5.23 50.75
C MET A 1 -5.27 3.90 50.42
N HIS A 2 -5.82 3.15 49.46
CA HIS A 2 -5.33 1.80 49.12
C HIS A 2 -4.59 1.84 47.77
N THR A 3 -3.37 1.35 47.79
CA THR A 3 -2.41 1.23 46.69
C THR A 3 -2.80 0.08 45.77
N TRP A 4 -2.81 0.31 44.45
CA TRP A 4 -3.09 -0.74 43.46
C TRP A 4 -1.85 -1.62 43.25
N GLN A 5 -2.03 -2.93 43.45
CA GLN A 5 -1.02 -3.96 43.26
C GLN A 5 -1.19 -4.56 41.85
N VAL A 6 -0.11 -4.57 41.04
CA VAL A 6 -0.08 -5.23 39.73
C VAL A 6 0.24 -6.71 39.95
N SER A 7 -0.75 -7.57 39.69
CA SER A 7 -0.52 -9.01 39.57
C SER A 7 0.25 -9.28 38.27
N ALA A 8 1.42 -9.90 38.39
CA ALA A 8 2.21 -10.35 37.24
C ALA A 8 1.42 -11.40 36.43
N LEU A 9 1.28 -11.17 35.13
CA LEU A 9 0.81 -12.19 34.20
C LEU A 9 1.85 -13.32 34.07
N PRO A 10 1.41 -14.57 33.84
CA PRO A 10 2.32 -15.67 33.53
C PRO A 10 3.10 -15.36 32.24
N SER A 11 4.41 -15.62 32.30
CA SER A 11 5.36 -15.43 31.20
C SER A 11 4.87 -16.15 29.94
N ALA A 12 4.59 -15.38 28.89
CA ALA A 12 4.23 -15.93 27.58
C ALA A 12 5.47 -16.65 26.97
N PRO A 13 5.27 -17.78 26.27
CA PRO A 13 6.35 -18.40 25.51
C PRO A 13 6.86 -17.44 24.44
N GLN A 14 8.19 -17.27 24.40
CA GLN A 14 8.88 -16.39 23.45
C GLN A 14 8.51 -16.81 22.01
N PRO A 15 8.10 -15.87 21.14
CA PRO A 15 7.88 -16.17 19.74
C PRO A 15 9.24 -16.54 19.13
N SER A 16 9.44 -17.83 18.85
CA SER A 16 10.53 -18.28 17.99
C SER A 16 10.29 -17.70 16.59
N GLU A 17 10.90 -16.53 16.35
CA GLU A 17 11.75 -16.20 15.21
C GLU A 17 11.32 -16.69 13.82
N ILE A 18 10.02 -16.78 13.57
CA ILE A 18 9.49 -16.82 12.21
C ILE A 18 9.35 -15.37 11.79
N ASP A 19 10.46 -14.82 11.29
CA ASP A 19 10.43 -13.55 10.58
C ASP A 19 9.44 -13.68 9.41
N THR A 20 8.32 -12.96 9.52
CA THR A 20 7.23 -12.98 8.55
C THR A 20 7.67 -12.47 7.18
N TYR A 21 8.77 -11.73 7.12
CA TYR A 21 9.37 -11.25 5.87
C TYR A 21 10.49 -12.16 5.35
N ARG A 22 10.79 -13.26 6.05
CA ARG A 22 11.73 -14.27 5.57
C ARG A 22 11.07 -15.13 4.50
N PHE A 23 11.42 -14.86 3.25
CA PHE A 23 10.98 -15.69 2.12
C PHE A 23 11.54 -17.11 2.27
N PRO A 24 10.69 -18.16 2.25
CA PRO A 24 11.15 -19.54 2.27
C PRO A 24 12.07 -19.80 1.06
N GLY A 25 13.36 -20.02 1.32
CA GLY A 25 14.38 -20.23 0.29
C GLY A 25 15.36 -19.07 0.09
N ALA A 26 15.18 -17.92 0.75
CA ALA A 26 16.20 -16.89 0.82
C ALA A 26 17.37 -17.40 1.70
N ARG A 27 18.53 -17.61 1.08
CA ARG A 27 19.77 -17.91 1.80
C ARG A 27 20.15 -16.69 2.64
N ASP A 28 20.60 -16.90 3.88
CA ASP A 28 21.30 -15.86 4.64
C ASP A 28 22.47 -15.39 3.78
N ILE A 29 22.37 -14.16 3.28
CA ILE A 29 23.45 -13.51 2.55
C ILE A 29 24.32 -12.92 3.65
N ASP A 30 25.34 -13.67 4.07
CA ASP A 30 26.30 -13.23 5.07
C ASP A 30 26.83 -11.84 4.69
N GLU A 31 26.65 -10.90 5.60
CA GLU A 31 26.87 -9.46 5.44
C GLU A 31 28.37 -9.14 5.47
N HIS A 32 29.17 -9.61 4.50
CA HIS A 32 30.52 -9.08 4.18
C HIS A 32 31.21 -9.69 2.95
N ALA A 33 30.47 -10.09 1.90
CA ALA A 33 31.09 -10.16 0.59
C ALA A 33 31.38 -8.73 0.08
N PRO A 34 32.59 -8.41 -0.42
CA PRO A 34 32.80 -7.16 -1.14
C PRO A 34 31.76 -7.08 -2.26
N CYS A 35 30.91 -6.07 -2.21
CA CYS A 35 29.96 -5.79 -3.27
C CYS A 35 30.78 -5.74 -4.57
N PRO A 36 30.55 -6.61 -5.57
CA PRO A 36 31.19 -6.43 -6.86
C PRO A 36 30.88 -5.01 -7.33
N PRO A 37 31.84 -4.31 -7.98
CA PRO A 37 31.56 -2.98 -8.49
C PRO A 37 30.28 -3.06 -9.30
N ALA A 38 29.26 -2.28 -8.90
CA ALA A 38 28.01 -2.22 -9.64
C ALA A 38 28.40 -1.89 -11.08
N ASP A 39 28.18 -2.85 -11.98
CA ASP A 39 28.36 -2.63 -13.39
C ASP A 39 27.30 -1.59 -13.77
N THR A 40 27.72 -0.33 -13.82
CA THR A 40 26.88 0.79 -14.23
C THR A 40 26.54 0.72 -15.72
N SER A 41 27.00 -0.30 -16.45
CA SER A 41 26.66 -0.56 -17.84
C SER A 41 25.30 -1.22 -18.03
N ASP A 42 24.67 -1.74 -16.96
CA ASP A 42 23.46 -2.57 -17.05
C ASP A 42 22.21 -1.90 -16.41
N ASP A 43 22.10 -0.58 -16.51
CA ASP A 43 20.80 0.11 -16.38
C ASP A 43 19.92 -0.25 -17.60
N TYR A 44 19.49 -1.51 -17.68
CA TYR A 44 18.56 -1.98 -18.71
C TYR A 44 17.21 -1.31 -18.47
N LEU A 45 17.00 -0.18 -19.15
CA LEU A 45 15.67 0.39 -19.30
C LEU A 45 14.77 -0.66 -19.95
N LEU A 46 13.89 -1.24 -19.14
CA LEU A 46 12.90 -2.17 -19.65
C LEU A 46 12.06 -1.47 -20.72
N PRO A 47 11.81 -2.12 -21.87
CA PRO A 47 10.94 -1.56 -22.89
C PRO A 47 9.55 -1.31 -22.28
N SER A 48 8.89 -0.24 -22.74
CA SER A 48 7.51 0.03 -22.34
C SER A 48 6.64 -1.20 -22.65
N PRO A 49 5.78 -1.65 -21.71
CA PRO A 49 4.95 -2.83 -21.92
C PRO A 49 4.04 -2.67 -23.16
N ASP A 50 3.99 -3.70 -24.01
CA ASP A 50 3.16 -3.69 -25.21
C ASP A 50 1.66 -3.60 -24.84
N PRO A 51 0.93 -2.57 -25.31
CA PRO A 51 -0.50 -2.44 -25.02
C PRO A 51 -1.32 -3.61 -25.56
N ASN A 52 -0.88 -4.29 -26.63
CA ASN A 52 -1.58 -5.43 -27.23
C ASN A 52 -1.45 -6.71 -26.40
N GLN A 53 -0.47 -6.76 -25.49
CA GLN A 53 -0.28 -7.88 -24.55
C GLN A 53 -1.06 -7.70 -23.25
N ARG A 54 -1.75 -6.56 -23.06
CA ARG A 54 -2.57 -6.34 -21.87
C ARG A 54 -3.79 -7.25 -21.88
N LEU A 55 -3.97 -7.95 -20.78
CA LEU A 55 -5.20 -8.71 -20.52
C LEU A 55 -6.39 -7.73 -20.55
N PRO A 56 -7.50 -8.08 -21.23
CA PRO A 56 -8.71 -7.26 -21.23
C PRO A 56 -9.41 -7.39 -19.87
N PHE A 57 -8.88 -6.69 -18.87
CA PHE A 57 -9.44 -6.64 -17.54
C PHE A 57 -10.21 -5.33 -17.35
N ALA A 58 -11.52 -5.44 -17.14
CA ALA A 58 -12.34 -4.31 -16.73
C ALA A 58 -12.37 -4.25 -15.20
N LEU A 59 -12.02 -3.09 -14.64
CA LEU A 59 -12.17 -2.84 -13.22
C LEU A 59 -13.66 -2.85 -12.86
N PRO A 60 -14.07 -3.51 -11.76
CA PRO A 60 -15.39 -3.31 -11.18
C PRO A 60 -15.65 -1.82 -10.95
N ALA A 61 -16.91 -1.39 -11.13
CA ALA A 61 -17.27 0.03 -10.99
C ALA A 61 -16.86 0.60 -9.61
N ALA A 62 -16.96 -0.20 -8.55
CA ALA A 62 -16.54 0.18 -7.21
C ALA A 62 -15.02 0.40 -7.11
N ASP A 63 -14.22 -0.46 -7.73
CA ASP A 63 -12.76 -0.32 -7.72
C ASP A 63 -12.31 0.88 -8.56
N LYS A 64 -12.99 1.14 -9.68
CA LYS A 64 -12.77 2.35 -10.47
C LYS A 64 -13.07 3.61 -9.66
N ARG A 65 -14.23 3.67 -8.98
CA ARG A 65 -14.58 4.81 -8.12
C ARG A 65 -13.54 5.03 -7.02
N ARG A 66 -13.06 3.95 -6.38
CA ARG A 66 -11.99 4.04 -5.38
C ARG A 66 -10.73 4.62 -5.99
N LEU A 67 -10.30 4.13 -7.15
CA LEU A 67 -9.12 4.65 -7.85
C LEU A 67 -9.26 6.16 -8.16
N ASP A 68 -10.41 6.59 -8.66
CA ASP A 68 -10.66 7.99 -9.02
C ASP A 68 -10.58 8.92 -7.78
N VAL A 69 -11.13 8.49 -6.64
CA VAL A 69 -11.03 9.22 -5.36
C VAL A 69 -9.58 9.34 -4.89
N HIS A 70 -8.85 8.23 -4.86
CA HIS A 70 -7.43 8.23 -4.45
C HIS A 70 -6.58 9.12 -5.36
N ALA A 71 -6.83 9.08 -6.68
CA ALA A 71 -6.10 9.89 -7.65
C ALA A 71 -6.37 11.39 -7.46
N ALA A 72 -7.63 11.80 -7.24
CA ALA A 72 -7.98 13.19 -7.00
C ALA A 72 -7.32 13.74 -5.73
N LEU A 73 -7.38 12.99 -4.62
CA LEU A 73 -6.74 13.38 -3.36
C LEU A 73 -5.22 13.47 -3.48
N THR A 74 -4.59 12.51 -4.17
CA THR A 74 -3.14 12.50 -4.36
C THR A 74 -2.69 13.66 -5.25
N THR A 75 -3.46 14.00 -6.29
CA THR A 75 -3.16 15.11 -7.20
C THR A 75 -3.21 16.46 -6.49
N THR A 76 -4.08 16.61 -5.49
CA THR A 76 -4.15 17.81 -4.63
C THR A 76 -3.13 17.81 -3.50
N GLY A 77 -2.27 16.77 -3.42
CA GLY A 77 -1.23 16.66 -2.40
C GLY A 77 -1.72 16.14 -1.05
N ILE A 78 -2.91 15.55 -0.98
CA ILE A 78 -3.49 14.96 0.24
C ILE A 78 -3.43 13.43 0.12
N PRO A 79 -2.35 12.77 0.58
CA PRO A 79 -2.31 11.31 0.58
C PRO A 79 -3.33 10.77 1.60
N PRO A 80 -4.23 9.86 1.21
CA PRO A 80 -5.19 9.29 2.14
C PRO A 80 -4.48 8.45 3.21
N LEU A 81 -4.78 8.73 4.47
CA LEU A 81 -4.26 8.01 5.62
C LEU A 81 -5.02 6.70 5.83
N PRO A 82 -4.46 5.72 6.57
CA PRO A 82 -5.18 4.49 6.90
C PRO A 82 -6.52 4.73 7.62
N GLY A 83 -6.65 5.84 8.36
CA GLY A 83 -7.89 6.26 9.02
C GLY A 83 -8.98 6.75 8.07
N ASP A 84 -8.63 7.14 6.85
CA ASP A 84 -9.57 7.72 5.87
C ASP A 84 -10.29 6.66 5.04
N LEU A 85 -9.92 5.38 5.20
CA LEU A 85 -10.44 4.28 4.39
C LEU A 85 -11.97 4.13 4.49
N ASP A 86 -12.55 4.37 5.67
CA ASP A 86 -14.00 4.27 5.84
C ASP A 86 -14.74 5.46 5.21
N ALA A 87 -14.14 6.66 5.23
CA ALA A 87 -14.67 7.80 4.50
C ALA A 87 -14.60 7.57 2.97
N ILE A 88 -13.49 7.02 2.48
CA ILE A 88 -13.32 6.68 1.06
C ILE A 88 -14.34 5.60 0.64
N LYS A 89 -14.55 4.57 1.45
CA LYS A 89 -15.58 3.55 1.19
C LYS A 89 -16.97 4.19 1.09
N ALA A 90 -17.31 5.10 2.00
CA ALA A 90 -18.58 5.82 1.97
C ALA A 90 -18.73 6.69 0.72
N LEU A 91 -17.67 7.35 0.25
CA LEU A 91 -17.70 8.08 -1.02
C LEU A 91 -17.91 7.14 -2.22
N CYS A 92 -17.36 5.92 -2.17
CA CYS A 92 -17.47 4.94 -3.25
C CYS A 92 -18.87 4.29 -3.37
N THR A 93 -19.74 4.44 -2.38
CA THR A 93 -21.15 3.99 -2.46
C THR A 93 -22.07 5.00 -3.12
N LEU A 94 -21.62 6.25 -3.29
CA LEU A 94 -22.37 7.29 -4.01
C LEU A 94 -22.53 6.93 -5.49
N ASP A 95 -23.57 7.47 -6.11
CA ASP A 95 -23.77 7.35 -7.54
C ASP A 95 -22.69 8.12 -8.33
N ASP A 96 -22.46 7.72 -9.58
CA ASP A 96 -21.37 8.24 -10.39
C ASP A 96 -21.47 9.76 -10.64
N ARG A 97 -22.68 10.32 -10.70
CA ARG A 97 -22.88 11.76 -10.93
C ARG A 97 -22.49 12.56 -9.68
N THR A 98 -22.91 12.09 -8.51
CA THR A 98 -22.56 12.71 -7.23
C THR A 98 -21.06 12.62 -7.01
N LEU A 99 -20.46 11.46 -7.24
CA LEU A 99 -19.01 11.28 -7.10
C LEU A 99 -18.22 12.21 -8.05
N THR A 100 -18.62 12.29 -9.32
CA THR A 100 -17.97 13.19 -10.30
C THR A 100 -18.02 14.65 -9.85
N THR A 101 -19.13 15.07 -9.24
CA THR A 101 -19.29 16.43 -8.73
C THR A 101 -18.32 16.71 -7.58
N VAL A 102 -18.17 15.77 -6.65
CA VAL A 102 -17.22 15.85 -5.52
C VAL A 102 -15.78 15.88 -6.02
N LEU A 103 -15.41 14.98 -6.94
CA LEU A 103 -14.06 14.94 -7.51
C LEU A 103 -13.71 16.27 -8.18
N ARG A 104 -14.64 16.84 -8.96
CA ARG A 104 -14.46 18.16 -9.57
C ARG A 104 -14.19 19.25 -8.54
N TRP A 105 -14.87 19.23 -7.38
CA TRP A 105 -14.61 20.21 -6.32
C TRP A 105 -13.21 20.05 -5.73
N ILE A 106 -12.79 18.80 -5.48
CA ILE A 106 -11.48 18.49 -4.93
C ILE A 106 -10.37 18.95 -5.89
N THR A 107 -10.49 18.64 -7.18
CA THR A 107 -9.46 18.96 -8.19
C THR A 107 -9.49 20.40 -8.70
N SER A 108 -10.52 21.18 -8.37
CA SER A 108 -10.66 22.58 -8.81
C SER A 108 -10.04 23.58 -7.84
N TYR A 109 -9.47 23.12 -6.74
CA TYR A 109 -8.79 23.92 -5.74
C TYR A 109 -7.27 23.89 -5.97
#